data_AF-A0A450XBS2-F1
#
_entry.id   AF-A0A450XBS2-F1
#
_cell.length_a   1.000
_cell.length_b   1.000
_cell.length_c   1.000
_cell.angle_alpha   90.00
_cell.angle_beta   90.00
_cell.angle_gamma   90.00
#
_symmetry.space_group_name_H-M   'P 1'
#
loop_
_entity.id
_entity.type
_entity.pdbx_description
1 polymer ?
#
loop_
_entity_poly.entity_id
_entity_poly.type
_entity_poly.pdbx_seq_one_letter_code
_entity_poly.pdbx_strand_id
1 'polypeptide(L)' 'MGVIEAARWEREEAKQEGIEEGRKEERHRYEKERATLVKFLHGNGVAIDGIVASTGPPEEVAYRLLEEG' A
#
# COMPACT_ATOMS: atom_id res chain seq x y z
N MET A 1 12.66 19.70 -33.10
CA MET A 1 11.53 19.31 -32.24
C MET A 1 10.59 20.49 -32.20
N GLY A 2 9.37 20.33 -32.72
CA GLY A 2 8.40 21.42 -32.79
C GLY A 2 7.66 21.60 -31.46
N VAL A 3 7.21 22.82 -31.16
CA VAL A 3 6.51 23.20 -29.90
C VAL A 3 5.30 22.29 -29.60
N ILE A 4 4.65 21.75 -30.64
CA ILE A 4 3.49 20.84 -30.54
C ILE A 4 3.90 19.44 -30.04
N GLU A 5 5.09 18.95 -30.43
CA GLU A 5 5.60 17.65 -29.95
C GLU A 5 6.03 17.73 -28.49
N ALA A 6 6.64 18.84 -28.09
CA ALA A 6 7.02 19.10 -26.70
C ALA A 6 5.80 19.13 -25.76
N ALA A 7 4.76 19.88 -26.13
CA ALA A 7 3.53 19.97 -25.32
C ALA A 7 2.78 18.63 -25.21
N ARG A 8 2.86 17.77 -26.24
CA ARG A 8 2.28 16.42 -26.20
C ARG A 8 3.05 15.49 -25.28
N TRP A 9 4.39 15.60 -25.27
CA TRP A 9 5.27 14.85 -24.39
C TRP A 9 5.02 15.22 -22.92
N GLU A 10 5.06 16.51 -22.59
CA GLU A 10 4.84 17.01 -21.22
C GLU A 10 3.48 16.57 -20.66
N ARG A 11 2.44 16.56 -21.50
CA ARG A 11 1.11 16.11 -21.09
C ARG A 11 1.05 14.61 -20.80
N GLU A 12 1.79 13.79 -21.55
CA GLU A 12 1.83 12.35 -21.32
C GLU A 12 2.65 12.02 -20.07
N GLU A 13 3.77 12.70 -19.84
CA GLU A 13 4.56 12.54 -18.61
C GLU A 13 3.75 12.91 -17.37
N ALA A 14 3.10 14.08 -17.36
CA ALA A 14 2.25 14.50 -16.23
C ALA A 14 1.11 13.50 -15.95
N LYS A 15 0.58 12.84 -16.98
CA LYS A 15 -0.45 11.80 -16.83
C LYS A 15 0.14 10.53 -16.21
N GLN A 16 1.32 10.10 -16.65
CA GLN A 16 1.98 8.92 -16.09
C GLN A 16 2.38 9.15 -14.63
N GLU A 17 2.93 10.32 -14.32
CA GLU A 17 3.25 10.72 -12.94
C GLU A 17 2.00 10.68 -12.04
N GLY A 18 0.87 11.23 -12.50
CA GLY A 18 -0.39 11.17 -11.75
C GLY A 18 -0.90 9.75 -11.49
N ILE A 19 -0.72 8.84 -12.45
CA ILE A 19 -1.07 7.41 -12.27
C ILE A 19 -0.14 6.74 -11.28
N GLU A 20 1.16 7.04 -11.36
CA GLU A 20 2.15 6.46 -10.45
C GLU A 20 1.96 6.95 -9.02
N GLU A 21 1.70 8.24 -8.83
CA GLU A 21 1.42 8.84 -7.52
C GLU A 21 0.16 8.22 -6.90
N GLY A 22 -0.94 8.11 -7.66
CA GLY A 22 -2.16 7.48 -7.16
C GLY A 22 -1.96 6.02 -6.75
N ARG A 23 -1.12 5.27 -7.47
CA ARG A 23 -0.74 3.90 -7.09
C ARG A 23 0.12 3.86 -5.84
N LYS A 24 1.00 4.83 -5.61
CA LYS A 24 1.80 4.93 -4.39
C LYS A 24 0.91 5.24 -3.19
N GLU A 25 -0.01 6.19 -3.33
CA GLU A 25 -0.98 6.52 -2.28
C GLU A 25 -1.87 5.34 -1.93
N GLU A 26 -2.39 4.60 -2.92
CA GLU A 26 -3.20 3.40 -2.68
C GLU A 26 -2.43 2.33 -1.93
N ARG A 27 -1.18 2.04 -2.33
CA ARG A 27 -0.31 1.08 -1.63
C ARG A 27 -0.06 1.52 -0.19
N HIS A 28 0.29 2.78 0.01
CA HIS A 28 0.59 3.31 1.34
C HIS A 28 -0.64 3.22 2.26
N ARG A 29 -1.82 3.57 1.73
CA ARG A 29 -3.08 3.43 2.46
C ARG A 29 -3.37 1.97 2.79
N TYR A 30 -3.24 1.08 1.81
CA TYR A 30 -3.48 -0.36 2.00
C TYR A 30 -2.55 -0.96 3.06
N GLU A 31 -1.26 -0.61 3.06
CA GLU A 31 -0.31 -1.08 4.07
C GLU A 31 -0.67 -0.59 5.47
N LYS A 32 -1.10 0.68 5.58
CA LYS A 32 -1.54 1.26 6.85
C LYS A 32 -2.82 0.61 7.37
N GLU A 33 -3.82 0.43 6.51
CA GLU A 33 -5.08 -0.24 6.85
C GLU A 33 -4.82 -1.70 7.27
N ARG A 34 -3.91 -2.40 6.57
CA ARG A 34 -3.51 -3.77 6.93
C ARG A 34 -2.82 -3.83 8.28
N ALA A 35 -1.88 -2.91 8.57
CA ALA A 35 -1.21 -2.83 9.87
C ALA A 35 -2.22 -2.61 11.01
N THR A 36 -3.17 -1.69 10.82
CA THR A 36 -4.25 -1.44 11.79
C THR A 36 -5.11 -2.69 12.01
N LEU A 37 -5.47 -3.40 10.94
CA LEU A 37 -6.29 -4.61 11.02
C LEU A 37 -5.57 -5.75 11.76
N VAL A 38 -4.28 -5.99 11.47
CA VAL A 38 -3.45 -6.98 12.16
C VAL A 38 -3.42 -6.69 13.67
N LYS A 39 -3.12 -5.44 14.06
CA LYS A 39 -3.11 -5.01 15.46
C LYS A 39 -4.47 -5.17 16.13
N PHE A 40 -5.55 -4.79 15.44
CA PHE A 40 -6.91 -4.93 15.95
C PHE A 40 -7.27 -6.40 16.22
N LEU A 41 -7.05 -7.29 15.26
CA LEU A 41 -7.38 -8.71 15.41
C LEU A 41 -6.57 -9.36 16.54
N HIS A 42 -5.26 -9.07 16.61
CA HIS A 42 -4.41 -9.59 17.68
C HIS A 42 -4.84 -9.08 19.06
N GLY A 43 -5.19 -7.79 19.19
CA GLY A 43 -5.72 -7.22 20.43
C GLY A 43 -7.06 -7.82 20.87
N ASN A 44 -7.82 -8.42 19.95
CA ASN A 44 -9.04 -9.16 20.24
C ASN A 44 -8.79 -10.67 20.51
N GLY A 45 -7.54 -11.10 20.62
CA GLY A 45 -7.18 -12.50 20.94
C GLY A 45 -7.24 -13.45 19.74
N VAL A 46 -7.31 -12.95 18.51
CA VAL A 46 -7.20 -13.78 17.31
C VAL A 46 -5.76 -14.27 17.16
N ALA A 47 -5.58 -15.58 16.98
CA ALA A 47 -4.27 -16.18 16.76
C ALA A 47 -3.65 -15.68 15.43
N ILE A 48 -2.31 -15.59 15.40
CA ILE A 48 -1.52 -15.15 14.24
C ILE A 48 -1.95 -15.88 12.96
N ASP A 49 -2.13 -17.19 13.00
CA ASP A 49 -2.56 -18.01 11.84
C ASP A 49 -3.88 -17.50 11.24
N GLY A 50 -4.84 -17.13 12.10
CA GLY A 50 -6.13 -16.59 11.67
C GLY A 50 -6.01 -15.18 11.10
N ILE A 51 -5.06 -14.38 11.61
CA ILE A 51 -4.77 -13.05 11.10
C ILE A 51 -4.13 -13.15 9.70
N VAL A 52 -3.13 -14.02 9.53
CA VAL A 52 -2.45 -14.26 8.24
C VAL A 52 -3.46 -14.75 7.19
N ALA A 53 -4.30 -15.71 7.54
CA ALA A 53 -5.32 -16.24 6.64
C ALA A 53 -6.36 -15.20 6.21
N SER A 54 -6.68 -14.22 7.05
CA SER A 54 -7.71 -13.20 6.78
C SER A 54 -7.17 -11.92 6.15
N THR A 55 -5.93 -11.56 6.44
CA THR A 55 -5.33 -10.28 6.01
C THR A 55 -4.31 -10.44 4.88
N GLY A 56 -3.81 -11.67 4.66
CA GLY A 56 -2.89 -12.04 3.58
C GLY A 56 -1.37 -11.76 3.75
N PRO A 57 -0.85 -11.02 4.75
CA PRO A 57 0.60 -10.88 4.89
C PRO A 57 1.22 -12.21 5.33
N PRO A 58 2.48 -12.48 4.95
CA PRO A 58 3.25 -13.57 5.54
C PRO A 58 3.29 -13.46 7.06
N GLU A 59 3.42 -14.59 7.74
CA GLU A 59 3.48 -14.66 9.20
C GLU A 59 4.57 -13.75 9.80
N GLU A 60 5.76 -13.74 9.19
CA GLU A 60 6.88 -12.89 9.58
C GLU A 60 6.58 -11.38 9.44
N VAL A 61 5.72 -11.01 8.49
CA VAL A 61 5.24 -9.62 8.33
C VAL A 61 4.21 -9.29 9.40
N ALA A 62 3.32 -10.22 9.73
CA ALA A 62 2.34 -10.03 10.80
C ALA A 62 3.04 -9.81 12.15
N TYR A 63 4.10 -10.58 12.45
CA TYR A 63 4.91 -10.38 13.66
C TYR A 63 5.57 -8.99 13.70
N ARG A 64 6.24 -8.57 12.62
CA ARG A 64 6.84 -7.22 12.57
C ARG A 64 5.82 -6.11 12.77
N LEU A 65 4.63 -6.23 12.16
CA LEU A 65 3.55 -5.26 12.32
C LEU A 65 3.03 -5.17 13.77
N LEU A 66 3.15 -6.24 14.55
CA LEU A 66 2.78 -6.25 15.98
C LEU A 66 3.91 -5.69 16.86
N GLU A 67 5.17 -5.85 16.46
CA GLU A 67 6.34 -5.30 17.16
C GLU A 67 6.52 -3.79 16.95
N GLU A 68 6.10 -3.23 15.81
CA GLU A 68 6.09 -1.79 15.52
C GLU A 68 4.96 -1.03 16.27
N GLY A 69 4.70 -1.41 17.52
CA GLY A 69 3.68 -0.88 18.42
C GLY A 69 4.07 0.42 19.11
#